data_AF-A0A356JB60-F1
#
_entry.id   AF-A0A356JB60-F1
#
_cell.length_a   1.000
_cell.length_b   1.000
_cell.length_c   1.000
_cell.angle_alpha   90.00
_cell.angle_beta   90.00
_cell.angle_gamma   90.00
#
_symmetry.space_group_name_H-M   'P 1'
#
loop_
_entity.id
_entity.type
_entity.pdbx_description
1 polymer ?
#
loop_
_entity_poly.entity_id
_entity_poly.type
_entity_poly.pdbx_seq_one_letter_code
_entity_poly.pdbx_strand_id
1 'polypeptide(L)' 'MIIVFQALYALVLLLFLLLSAFIVFHIVKYSYDKKAAFLMAAIFVTFTGLLFFSNLILFANLPLEEMLSYIL' A
#
# COMPACT_ATOMS: atom_id res chain seq x y z
N MET A 1 -0.23 -17.63 16.11
CA MET A 1 0.66 -17.27 14.97
C MET A 1 -0.02 -16.41 13.93
N ILE A 2 -1.28 -16.69 13.56
CA ILE A 2 -2.04 -15.88 12.58
C ILE A 2 -2.03 -14.38 12.92
N ILE A 3 -2.25 -14.02 14.18
CA ILE A 3 -2.21 -12.63 14.65
C ILE A 3 -0.85 -11.96 14.37
N VAL A 4 0.26 -12.70 14.48
CA VAL A 4 1.60 -12.18 14.18
C VAL A 4 1.72 -11.86 12.69
N PHE A 5 1.24 -12.75 11.81
CA PHE A 5 1.23 -12.51 10.36
C PHE A 5 0.32 -11.33 9.98
N GLN A 6 -0.85 -11.20 10.60
CA GLN A 6 -1.72 -10.04 10.40
C GLN A 6 -1.05 -8.73 10.86
N ALA A 7 -0.35 -8.75 12.00
CA ALA A 7 0.38 -7.58 12.50
C ALA A 7 1.56 -7.20 11.58
N LEU A 8 2.31 -8.19 11.09
CA LEU A 8 3.40 -7.96 10.12
C LEU A 8 2.86 -7.40 8.80
N TYR A 9 1.74 -7.93 8.31
CA TYR A 9 1.08 -7.41 7.12
C TYR A 9 0.63 -5.96 7.32
N ALA A 10 0.01 -5.64 8.46
CA ALA A 10 -0.39 -4.28 8.79
C ALA A 10 0.82 -3.32 8.88
N LEU A 11 1.95 -3.78 9.41
CA LEU A 11 3.19 -3.00 9.44
C LEU A 11 3.70 -2.69 8.03
N VAL A 12 3.74 -3.70 7.14
CA VAL A 12 4.13 -3.51 5.74
C VAL A 12 3.19 -2.55 5.02
N LEU A 13 1.89 -2.71 5.22
CA LEU A 13 0.86 -1.82 4.66
C LEU A 13 1.07 -0.37 5.13
N LEU A 14 1.38 -0.16 6.41
CA LEU A 14 1.70 1.16 6.96
C LEU A 14 2.96 1.75 6.33
N LEU A 15 4.02 0.96 6.15
CA LEU A 15 5.25 1.41 5.49
C LEU A 15 4.97 1.88 4.05
N PHE A 16 4.18 1.11 3.31
CA PHE A 16 3.76 1.52 1.97
C PHE A 16 2.93 2.82 2.01
N LEU A 17 2.06 3.00 3.00
CA LEU A 17 1.23 4.19 3.10
C LEU A 17 2.08 5.44 3.35
N LEU A 18 3.05 5.33 4.27
CA LEU A 18 4.01 6.39 4.56
C LEU A 18 4.88 6.72 3.35
N LEU A 19 5.35 5.70 2.63
CA LEU A 19 6.11 5.89 1.39
C LEU A 19 5.28 6.59 0.31
N SER A 20 4.02 6.17 0.11
CA SER A 20 3.10 6.82 -0.82
C SER A 20 2.85 8.29 -0.45
N ALA A 21 2.64 8.58 0.84
CA ALA A 21 2.49 9.95 1.32
C ALA A 21 3.76 10.80 1.06
N PHE A 22 4.94 10.23 1.30
CA PHE A 22 6.22 10.88 0.99
C PHE A 22 6.37 11.18 -0.50
N ILE A 23 6.01 10.23 -1.38
CA ILE A 23 6.07 10.41 -2.84
C ILE A 23 5.11 11.53 -3.28
N VAL A 24 3.86 11.52 -2.80
CA VAL A 24 2.88 12.58 -3.11
C VAL A 24 3.40 13.94 -2.64
N PHE A 25 3.91 14.03 -1.41
CA PHE A 25 4.54 15.24 -0.90
C PHE A 25 5.69 15.70 -1.80
N HIS A 26 6.55 14.78 -2.22
CA HIS A 26 7.69 15.10 -3.08
C HIS A 26 7.23 15.68 -4.43
N ILE A 27 6.27 15.04 -5.08
CA ILE A 27 5.69 15.48 -6.36
C ILE A 27 5.11 16.90 -6.22
N VAL A 28 4.26 17.13 -5.20
CA VAL A 28 3.57 18.41 -5.04
C VAL A 28 4.54 19.53 -4.66
N LYS A 29 5.49 19.25 -3.77
CA LYS A 29 6.40 20.27 -3.22
C LYS A 29 7.53 20.62 -4.17
N TYR A 30 8.18 19.63 -4.78
CA TYR A 30 9.42 19.82 -5.53
C TYR A 30 9.25 19.91 -7.05
N SER A 31 8.07 19.60 -7.60
CA SER A 31 7.84 19.79 -9.03
C SER A 31 7.82 21.28 -9.41
N TYR A 32 8.61 21.62 -10.43
CA TYR A 32 8.72 22.96 -11.01
C TYR A 32 7.44 23.37 -11.77
N ASP A 33 6.84 22.44 -12.52
CA ASP A 33 5.54 22.65 -13.19
C ASP A 33 4.40 22.11 -12.31
N LYS A 34 3.50 23.00 -11.91
CA LYS A 34 2.35 22.69 -11.05
C LYS A 34 1.23 21.95 -11.77
N LYS A 35 1.05 22.14 -13.08
CA LYS A 35 0.06 21.37 -13.86
C LYS A 35 0.53 19.93 -14.02
N ALA A 36 1.80 19.74 -14.36
CA ALA A 36 2.41 18.42 -14.44
C ALA A 36 2.41 17.71 -13.06
N ALA A 37 2.70 18.44 -11.98
CA ALA A 37 2.64 17.91 -10.62
C ALA A 37 1.26 17.35 -10.25
N PHE A 38 0.20 18.11 -10.57
CA PHE A 38 -1.17 17.69 -10.30
C PHE A 38 -1.53 16.42 -11.08
N LEU A 39 -1.21 16.37 -12.37
CA LEU A 39 -1.47 15.19 -13.20
C LEU A 39 -0.71 13.96 -12.69
N MET A 40 0.58 14.10 -12.37
CA MET A 40 1.40 13.03 -11.79
C MET A 40 0.85 12.54 -10.46
N ALA A 41 0.48 13.46 -9.56
CA ALA A 41 -0.10 13.09 -8.27
C ALA A 41 -1.45 12.38 -8.43
N ALA A 42 -2.31 12.85 -9.34
CA ALA A 42 -3.61 12.23 -9.61
C ALA A 42 -3.46 10.79 -10.13
N ILE A 43 -2.57 10.58 -11.11
CA ILE A 43 -2.25 9.25 -11.64
C ILE A 43 -1.69 8.36 -10.52
N PHE A 44 -0.68 8.84 -9.80
CA PHE A 44 -0.02 8.08 -8.74
C PHE A 44 -1.01 7.66 -7.66
N VAL A 45 -1.82 8.58 -7.13
CA VAL A 45 -2.81 8.28 -6.07
C VAL A 45 -3.87 7.31 -6.57
N THR A 46 -4.34 7.45 -7.80
CA THR A 46 -5.35 6.55 -8.38
C THR A 46 -4.83 5.11 -8.47
N PHE A 47 -3.68 4.91 -9.11
CA PHE A 47 -3.14 3.56 -9.29
C PHE A 47 -2.62 2.96 -7.97
N THR A 48 -1.97 3.75 -7.14
CA THR A 48 -1.51 3.28 -5.82
C THR A 48 -2.70 2.92 -4.92
N GLY A 49 -3.77 3.72 -4.95
CA GLY A 49 -5.01 3.42 -4.23
C GLY A 49 -5.66 2.12 -4.68
N LEU A 50 -5.74 1.89 -6.00
CA LEU A 50 -6.22 0.62 -6.56
C LEU A 50 -5.35 -0.56 -6.10
N LEU A 51 -4.02 -0.43 -6.18
CA LEU A 51 -3.10 -1.47 -5.72
C LEU A 51 -3.25 -1.75 -4.23
N PHE A 52 -3.38 -0.72 -3.40
CA PHE A 52 -3.64 -0.86 -1.96
C PHE A 52 -4.92 -1.63 -1.69
N PHE A 53 -6.00 -1.22 -2.36
CA PHE A 53 -7.31 -1.85 -2.20
C PHE A 53 -7.31 -3.30 -2.66
N SER A 54 -6.73 -3.59 -3.83
CA SER A 54 -6.56 -4.95 -4.33
C SER A 54 -5.73 -5.81 -3.38
N ASN A 55 -4.65 -5.27 -2.82
CA ASN A 55 -3.79 -6.00 -1.89
C ASN A 55 -4.52 -6.33 -0.58
N LEU A 56 -5.31 -5.39 -0.05
CA LEU A 56 -6.16 -5.60 1.13
C LEU A 56 -7.18 -6.72 0.90
N ILE A 57 -7.87 -6.70 -0.24
CA ILE A 57 -8.83 -7.74 -0.61
C ILE A 57 -8.13 -9.10 -0.71
N LEU A 58 -6.99 -9.16 -1.41
CA LEU A 58 -6.23 -10.40 -1.55
C LEU A 58 -5.84 -10.97 -0.19
N PHE A 59 -5.30 -10.13 0.70
CA PHE A 59 -4.90 -10.58 2.02
C PHE A 59 -6.09 -11.04 2.89
N ALA A 60 -7.21 -10.32 2.84
CA ALA A 60 -8.42 -10.69 3.59
C ALA A 60 -9.02 -12.03 3.16
N ASN A 61 -8.76 -12.47 1.92
CA ASN A 61 -9.26 -13.73 1.38
C ASN A 61 -8.21 -14.86 1.41
N LEU A 62 -7.02 -14.64 1.96
CA LEU A 62 -6.03 -15.71 2.10
C LEU A 62 -6.46 -16.71 3.19
N PRO A 63 -6.46 -18.03 2.90
CA PRO A 63 -6.73 -19.07 3.89
C PRO A 63 -5.52 -19.26 4.83
N LEU A 64 -5.24 -18.25 5.66
CA LEU A 64 -4.07 -18.20 6.54
C LEU A 64 -4.02 -19.36 7.53
N GLU A 65 -5.17 -19.85 7.99
CA GLU A 65 -5.27 -21.01 8.88
C GLU A 65 -4.75 -22.28 8.21
N GLU A 66 -5.26 -22.59 7.01
CA GLU A 66 -4.83 -23.75 6.23
C GLU A 66 -3.34 -23.63 5.89
N MET A 67 -2.90 -22.49 5.35
CA MET A 67 -1.51 -22.28 4.95
C MET A 67 -0.52 -22.44 6.11
N LEU A 68 -0.86 -21.96 7.30
CA LEU A 68 0.02 -22.05 8.47
C LEU A 68 -0.02 -23.44 9.12
N SER A 69 -1.11 -24.20 8.95
CA SER A 69 -1.19 -25.59 9.41
C SER A 69 -0.30 -26.57 8.64
N TYR A 70 0.14 -26.21 7.42
CA TYR A 70 1.11 -27.00 6.66
C TYR A 70 2.58 -26.68 6.99
N ILE A 71 2.84 -25.57 7.69
CA ILE A 71 4.19 -25.06 7.96
C ILE A 71 4.63 -25.38 9.40
N LEU A 72 3.68 -25.56 10.32
CA LEU A 72 3.90 -25.92 11.73
C LEU A 72 3.19 -27.22 12.10
#